data_AF-A0A3N6QRE8-F1
#
_entry.id   AF-A0A3N6QRE8-F1
#
_cell.length_a   1.000
_cell.length_b   1.000
_cell.length_c   1.000
_cell.angle_alpha   90.00
_cell.angle_beta   90.00
_cell.angle_gamma   90.00
#
_symmetry.space_group_name_H-M   'P 1'
#
loop_
_entity.id
_entity.type
_entity.pdbx_description
1 polymer ?
#
loop_
_entity_poly.entity_id
_entity_poly.type
_entity_poly.pdbx_seq_one_letter_code
_entity_poly.pdbx_strand_id
1 'polypeptide(L)'
;MEPFAFLIPRIIKVVQSSKSRQQLKVKQYTVSYAPMPYLLNKSSSDCGVYVLKHIECHLLGLDFSLVNDNSIRETLQKIAYDLWEAANDHELILRMAQYTPPKTITNPLVELE
;
A
#
# COMPACT_ATOMS: atom_id res chain seq x y z
N MET A 1 10.02 8.69 -18.58
CA MET A 1 9.04 7.75 -17.97
C MET A 1 7.93 8.61 -17.37
N GLU A 2 6.66 8.38 -17.68
CA GLU A 2 5.53 9.10 -17.06
C GLU A 2 5.48 8.71 -15.57
N PRO A 3 5.48 9.67 -14.61
CA PRO A 3 5.39 9.31 -13.20
C PRO A 3 4.14 8.47 -12.90
N PHE A 4 4.30 7.44 -12.07
CA PHE A 4 3.20 6.54 -11.68
C PHE A 4 1.98 7.30 -11.15
N ALA A 5 2.19 8.43 -10.47
CA ALA A 5 1.12 9.30 -9.97
C ALA A 5 0.16 9.81 -11.06
N PHE A 6 0.59 9.92 -12.32
CA PHE A 6 -0.28 10.27 -13.45
C PHE A 6 -1.12 9.09 -13.96
N LEU A 7 -0.71 7.86 -13.66
CA LEU A 7 -1.47 6.65 -13.99
C LEU A 7 -2.59 6.38 -12.98
N ILE A 8 -2.49 6.90 -11.75
CA ILE A 8 -3.46 6.67 -10.67
C ILE A 8 -4.91 6.97 -11.13
N PRO A 9 -5.25 8.13 -11.72
CA PRO A 9 -6.59 8.38 -12.23
C PRO A 9 -7.08 7.36 -13.26
N ARG A 10 -6.19 6.94 -14.16
CA ARG A 10 -6.50 5.97 -15.21
C ARG A 10 -6.82 4.61 -14.57
N ILE A 11 -5.97 4.15 -13.65
CA ILE A 11 -6.17 2.92 -12.89
C ILE A 11 -7.50 2.97 -12.13
N ILE A 12 -7.75 4.06 -11.38
CA ILE A 12 -9.01 4.24 -10.64
C ILE A 12 -10.20 4.14 -11.59
N LYS A 13 -10.14 4.73 -12.79
CA LYS A 13 -11.24 4.67 -13.76
C LYS A 13 -11.48 3.25 -14.30
N VAL A 14 -10.41 2.49 -14.53
CA VAL A 14 -10.49 1.12 -15.08
C VAL A 14 -11.05 0.12 -14.05
N VAL A 15 -10.62 0.20 -12.78
CA VAL A 15 -11.08 -0.72 -11.72
C VAL A 15 -12.53 -0.51 -11.29
N GLN A 16 -13.15 0.59 -11.72
CA GLN A 16 -14.56 0.87 -11.44
C GLN A 16 -15.49 0.04 -12.33
N SER A 17 -16.63 -0.37 -11.75
CA SER A 17 -17.71 -1.03 -12.50
C SER A 17 -18.19 -0.16 -13.66
N SER A 18 -18.74 -0.76 -14.72
CA SER A 18 -19.22 -0.04 -15.91
C SER A 18 -20.24 1.07 -15.57
N LYS A 19 -21.07 0.84 -14.54
CA LYS A 19 -22.07 1.81 -14.05
C LYS A 19 -21.42 2.98 -13.30
N SER A 20 -20.41 2.73 -12.47
CA SER A 20 -19.71 3.77 -11.70
C SER A 20 -18.67 4.54 -12.53
N ARG A 21 -18.11 3.91 -13.58
CA ARG A 21 -17.10 4.51 -14.46
C ARG A 21 -17.59 5.78 -15.18
N GLN A 22 -18.86 5.81 -15.59
CA GLN A 22 -19.47 6.98 -16.24
C GLN A 22 -19.70 8.15 -15.26
N GLN A 23 -19.81 7.86 -13.97
CA GLN A 23 -20.09 8.84 -12.92
C GLN A 23 -18.81 9.36 -12.24
N LEU A 24 -17.69 8.66 -12.41
CA LEU A 24 -16.42 9.02 -11.80
C LEU A 24 -15.82 10.28 -12.47
N LYS A 25 -16.00 11.43 -11.82
CA LYS A 25 -15.31 12.67 -12.17
C LYS A 25 -14.05 12.80 -11.32
N VAL A 26 -12.88 12.57 -11.92
CA VAL A 26 -11.59 12.78 -11.24
C VAL A 26 -11.36 14.29 -11.14
N LYS A 27 -11.29 14.82 -9.91
CA LYS A 27 -10.89 16.20 -9.67
C LYS A 27 -9.41 16.38 -10.03
N GLN A 28 -9.05 17.59 -10.45
CA GLN A 28 -7.65 17.94 -10.62
C GLN A 28 -6.90 17.77 -9.30
N TYR A 29 -5.70 17.21 -9.36
CA TYR A 29 -4.85 16.94 -8.21
C TYR A 29 -3.42 17.38 -8.52
N THR A 30 -2.67 17.68 -7.46
CA THR A 30 -1.24 17.97 -7.52
C THR A 30 -0.46 16.76 -7.04
N VAL A 31 0.74 16.58 -7.60
CA VAL A 31 1.68 15.55 -7.14
C VAL A 31 2.76 16.23 -6.32
N SER A 32 2.85 15.89 -5.04
CA SER A 32 3.95 16.29 -4.17
C SER A 32 4.81 15.08 -3.87
N TYR A 33 6.11 15.19 -4.13
CA TYR A 33 7.07 14.16 -3.77
C TYR A 33 7.58 14.43 -2.35
N ALA A 34 7.44 13.44 -1.47
CA ALA A 34 8.08 13.49 -0.17
C ALA A 34 9.60 13.40 -0.36
N PRO A 35 10.40 14.25 0.32
CA PRO A 35 11.85 14.10 0.31
C PRO A 35 12.18 12.76 0.96
N MET A 36 12.92 11.93 0.23
CA MET A 36 13.38 10.63 0.72
C MET A 36 14.90 10.64 0.89
N PRO A 37 15.42 10.06 1.98
CA PRO A 37 16.86 9.85 2.12
C PRO A 37 17.43 9.10 0.91
N TYR A 38 18.60 9.55 0.46
CA TYR A 38 19.32 8.92 -0.64
C TYR A 38 19.89 7.57 -0.19
N LEU A 39 19.83 6.55 -1.05
CA LEU A 39 20.37 5.20 -0.81
C LEU A 39 19.83 4.49 0.44
N LEU A 40 18.51 4.35 0.53
CA LEU A 40 17.85 3.49 1.50
C LEU A 40 17.88 2.01 1.08
N ASN A 41 17.60 1.13 2.05
CA ASN A 41 17.50 -0.31 1.86
C ASN A 41 18.83 -0.90 1.36
N LYS A 42 19.93 -0.63 2.07
CA LYS A 42 21.27 -1.13 1.72
C LYS A 42 21.34 -2.65 1.65
N SER A 43 20.52 -3.35 2.45
CA SER A 43 20.37 -4.81 2.43
C SER A 43 19.73 -5.32 1.14
N SER A 44 19.04 -4.46 0.38
CA SER A 44 18.22 -4.82 -0.78
C SER A 44 17.12 -5.85 -0.51
N SER A 45 16.79 -6.11 0.77
CA SER A 45 15.81 -7.11 1.20
C SER A 45 14.62 -6.55 1.96
N ASP A 46 14.64 -5.28 2.34
CA ASP A 46 13.71 -4.73 3.34
C ASP A 46 12.66 -3.80 2.73
N CYS A 47 12.46 -3.84 1.40
CA CYS A 47 11.57 -2.91 0.69
C CYS A 47 10.13 -2.89 1.24
N GLY A 48 9.60 -4.04 1.66
CA GLY A 48 8.27 -4.13 2.28
C GLY A 48 8.20 -3.41 3.63
N VAL A 49 9.24 -3.53 4.46
CA VAL A 49 9.33 -2.85 5.77
C VAL A 49 9.40 -1.33 5.57
N TYR A 50 10.19 -0.89 4.59
CA TYR A 50 10.31 0.52 4.19
C TYR A 50 8.98 1.11 3.74
N VAL A 51 8.23 0.38 2.90
CA VAL A 51 6.90 0.82 2.42
C VAL A 51 5.92 0.94 3.60
N LEU A 52 5.87 -0.05 4.49
CA LEU A 52 4.98 -0.01 5.65
C LEU A 52 5.33 1.15 6.58
N LYS A 53 6.62 1.38 6.84
CA LYS A 53 7.07 2.53 7.66
C LYS A 53 6.69 3.86 7.03
N HIS A 54 6.83 3.98 5.71
CA HIS A 54 6.44 5.19 4.99
C HIS A 54 4.93 5.45 5.08
N ILE A 55 4.10 4.39 5.00
CA ILE A 55 2.64 4.50 5.18
C ILE A 55 2.32 4.93 6.61
N GLU A 56 2.95 4.33 7.63
CA GLU A 56 2.78 4.71 9.04
C GLU A 56 3.13 6.18 9.27
N CYS A 57 4.31 6.63 8.83
CA CYS A 57 4.73 8.02 8.96
C CYS A 57 3.74 8.98 8.28
N HIS A 58 3.28 8.65 7.08
CA HIS A 58 2.32 9.49 6.36
C HIS A 58 0.96 9.56 7.06
N LEU A 59 0.43 8.43 7.53
CA LEU A 59 -0.85 8.35 8.23
C LEU A 59 -0.84 9.12 9.56
N LEU A 60 0.27 9.05 10.29
CA LEU A 60 0.43 9.67 11.61
C LEU A 60 1.03 11.09 11.55
N GLY A 61 1.37 11.61 10.37
CA GLY A 61 2.01 12.91 10.23
C GLY A 61 3.42 12.98 10.84
N LEU A 62 4.13 11.86 10.89
CA LEU A 62 5.50 11.79 11.42
C LEU A 62 6.53 12.16 10.35
N ASP A 63 7.70 12.61 10.79
CA ASP A 63 8.81 12.92 9.90
C ASP A 63 9.35 11.67 9.20
N PHE A 64 9.65 11.78 7.90
CA PHE A 64 10.19 10.67 7.10
C PHE A 64 11.66 10.36 7.42
N SER A 65 12.36 11.17 8.22
CA SER A 65 13.69 10.84 8.76
C SER A 65 13.68 9.54 9.58
N LEU A 66 12.51 9.11 10.07
CA LEU A 66 12.32 7.84 10.76
C LEU A 66 12.43 6.61 9.84
N VAL A 67 12.37 6.81 8.52
CA VAL A 67 12.50 5.78 7.50
C VAL A 67 13.98 5.69 7.09
N ASN A 68 14.77 4.87 7.79
CA ASN A 68 16.22 4.74 7.53
C ASN A 68 16.76 3.34 7.87
N ASP A 69 17.99 3.04 7.41
CA ASP A 69 18.60 1.71 7.57
C ASP A 69 18.87 1.34 9.04
N ASN A 70 18.99 2.33 9.93
CA ASN A 70 19.26 2.07 11.35
C ASN A 70 17.99 1.63 12.08
N SER A 71 16.82 2.18 11.70
CA SER A 71 15.52 1.89 12.34
C SER A 71 14.79 0.69 11.72
N ILE A 72 15.24 0.19 10.56
CA ILE A 72 14.47 -0.79 9.79
C ILE A 72 14.31 -2.13 10.51
N ARG A 73 15.34 -2.58 11.26
CA ARG A 73 15.28 -3.85 12.00
C ARG A 73 14.29 -3.80 13.16
N GLU A 74 14.29 -2.70 13.90
CA GLU A 74 13.32 -2.47 14.98
C GLU A 74 11.91 -2.32 14.41
N THR A 75 11.78 -1.65 13.27
CA THR A 75 10.50 -1.54 12.55
C THR A 75 9.97 -2.92 12.14
N LEU A 76 10.82 -3.80 11.61
CA LEU A 76 10.45 -5.18 11.26
C LEU A 76 9.96 -5.95 12.50
N GLN A 77 10.65 -5.82 13.64
CA GLN A 77 10.25 -6.45 14.90
C GLN A 77 8.91 -5.93 15.40
N LYS A 78 8.68 -4.62 15.28
CA LYS A 78 7.40 -4.01 15.64
C LYS A 78 6.27 -4.52 14.74
N ILE A 79 6.47 -4.58 13.42
CA ILE A 79 5.49 -5.15 12.50
C ILE A 79 5.16 -6.61 12.86
N ALA A 80 6.17 -7.41 13.22
CA ALA A 80 5.94 -8.78 13.64
C ALA A 80 5.14 -8.87 14.95
N TYR A 81 5.38 -7.97 15.90
CA TYR A 81 4.62 -7.88 17.14
C TYR A 81 3.18 -7.44 16.89
N ASP A 82 2.97 -6.39 16.10
CA ASP A 82 1.64 -5.88 15.73
C ASP A 82 0.82 -6.96 15.00
N LEU A 83 1.46 -7.75 14.13
CA LEU A 83 0.82 -8.90 13.46
C LEU A 83 0.45 -10.01 14.45
N TRP A 84 1.33 -10.31 15.41
CA TRP A 84 1.04 -11.30 16.45
C TRP A 84 -0.11 -10.84 17.34
N GLU A 85 -0.15 -9.59 17.76
CA GLU A 85 -1.28 -9.03 18.50
C GLU A 85 -2.58 -9.12 17.70
N ALA A 86 -2.57 -8.68 16.43
CA ALA A 86 -3.73 -8.76 15.55
C ALA A 86 -4.21 -10.21 15.32
N ALA A 87 -3.30 -11.18 15.27
CA ALA A 87 -3.65 -12.59 15.14
C ALA A 87 -4.33 -13.16 16.39
N ASN A 88 -4.18 -12.51 17.54
CA ASN A 88 -4.83 -12.88 18.80
C ASN A 88 -6.10 -12.06 19.08
N ASP A 89 -6.44 -11.07 18.24
CA ASP A 89 -7.66 -10.28 18.38
C ASP A 89 -8.91 -11.11 18.04
N HIS A 90 -9.87 -11.13 18.97
CA HIS A 90 -11.04 -12.00 18.85
C HIS A 90 -11.93 -11.65 17.65
N GLU A 91 -12.12 -10.36 17.36
CA GLU A 91 -12.95 -9.91 16.24
C GLU A 91 -12.29 -10.26 14.91
N LEU A 92 -10.98 -10.07 14.79
CA LEU A 92 -10.21 -10.45 13.61
C LEU A 92 -10.22 -11.96 13.40
N ILE A 93 -10.07 -12.76 14.46
CA ILE A 93 -10.17 -14.22 14.40
C ILE A 93 -11.55 -14.64 13.86
N LEU A 94 -12.64 -14.06 14.39
CA LEU A 94 -14.00 -14.37 13.95
C LEU A 94 -14.23 -14.01 12.48
N ARG A 95 -13.74 -12.85 12.02
CA ARG A 95 -13.83 -12.43 10.62
C ARG A 95 -13.01 -13.33 9.70
N MET A 96 -11.79 -13.69 10.10
CA MET A 96 -10.92 -14.57 9.34
C MET A 96 -11.50 -15.98 9.22
N ALA A 97 -12.19 -16.48 10.25
CA ALA A 97 -12.89 -17.77 10.19
C ALA A 97 -14.03 -17.79 9.16
N GLN A 98 -14.61 -16.63 8.84
CA GLN A 98 -15.68 -16.47 7.84
C GLN A 98 -15.15 -16.04 6.47
N TYR A 99 -13.85 -15.72 6.36
CA TYR A 99 -13.27 -15.22 5.13
C TYR A 99 -13.28 -16.29 4.04
N THR A 100 -13.95 -15.99 2.93
CA THR A 100 -13.89 -16.80 1.71
C THR A 100 -12.99 -16.07 0.70
N PRO A 101 -11.83 -16.64 0.33
CA PRO A 101 -10.96 -16.04 -0.67
C PRO A 101 -11.71 -15.78 -1.98
N PRO A 102 -11.51 -14.61 -2.62
CA PRO A 102 -12.02 -14.37 -3.95
C PRO A 102 -11.57 -15.48 -4.90
N LYS A 103 -12.47 -15.96 -5.77
CA LYS A 103 -12.10 -16.90 -6.83
C LYS A 103 -11.05 -16.23 -7.72
N THR A 104 -9.87 -16.83 -7.84
CA THR A 104 -8.82 -16.33 -8.73
C THR A 104 -9.36 -16.31 -10.15
N ILE A 105 -9.43 -15.12 -10.75
CA ILE A 105 -9.80 -14.98 -12.15
C ILE A 105 -8.57 -15.40 -12.97
N THR A 106 -8.59 -16.62 -13.51
CA THR A 106 -7.53 -17.15 -14.39
C THR A 106 -7.73 -16.74 -15.86
N ASN A 107 -8.66 -15.84 -16.17
CA ASN A 107 -8.87 -15.39 -17.55
C ASN A 107 -7.60 -14.70 -18.07
N PRO A 108 -6.95 -15.24 -19.12
CA PRO A 108 -5.70 -14.68 -19.66
C PRO A 108 -5.91 -13.39 -20.47
N LEU A 109 -7.16 -12.99 -20.68
CA LEU A 109 -7.53 -11.81 -21.47
C LEU A 109 -8.06 -10.72 -20.54
N VAL A 110 -7.18 -9.79 -20.19
CA VAL A 110 -7.59 -8.45 -19.77
C VAL A 110 -7.92 -7.70 -21.06
N GLU A 111 -9.19 -7.69 -21.45
CA GLU A 111 -9.65 -6.80 -22.51
C GLU A 111 -9.55 -5.37 -21.97
N LEU A 112 -8.52 -4.66 -22.45
CA LEU A 112 -8.34 -3.23 -22.25
C LEU A 112 -9.22 -2.52 -23.30
N GLU A 113 -10.46 -2.20 -22.95
CA GLU A 113 -11.26 -1.18 -23.65
C GLU A 113 -10.80 0.24 -23.26
#